data_AF-A0A957WX28-F1
#
_entry.id   AF-A0A957WX28-F1
#
_cell.length_a   1.000
_cell.length_b   1.000
_cell.length_c   1.000
_cell.angle_alpha   90.00
_cell.angle_beta   90.00
_cell.angle_gamma   90.00
#
_symmetry.space_group_name_H-M   'P 1'
#
loop_
_entity.id
_entity.type
_entity.pdbx_description
1 polymer ?
#
loop_
_entity_poly.entity_id
_entity_poly.type
_entity_poly.pdbx_seq_one_letter_code
_entity_poly.pdbx_strand_id
1 'polypeptide(L)' 'MTQFSIQSGSPLTGQCSVPGDKSISHRAVIFGSIAEGKTTVRNFLDGHDCRATVGVMRALG' A
#
# COMPACT_ATOMS: atom_id res chain seq x y z
N MET A 1 0.23 -20.09 -9.62
CA MET A 1 -1.05 -19.51 -9.16
C MET A 1 -1.36 -20.08 -7.79
N THR A 2 -1.65 -19.24 -6.82
CA THR A 2 -2.12 -19.70 -5.50
C THR A 2 -3.59 -20.08 -5.61
N GLN A 3 -3.97 -21.23 -5.06
CA GLN A 3 -5.36 -21.67 -5.02
C GLN A 3 -5.89 -21.57 -3.59
N PHE A 4 -7.08 -21.01 -3.44
CA PHE A 4 -7.80 -20.97 -2.17
C PHE A 4 -9.00 -21.92 -2.23
N SER A 5 -9.17 -22.76 -1.20
CA SER A 5 -10.40 -23.53 -0.97
C SER A 5 -11.16 -22.86 0.16
N ILE A 6 -12.42 -22.48 -0.10
CA ILE A 6 -13.29 -21.82 0.87
C ILE A 6 -14.43 -22.77 1.18
N GLN A 7 -14.68 -23.01 2.46
CA GLN A 7 -15.82 -23.78 2.95
C GLN A 7 -16.80 -22.84 3.65
N SER A 8 -18.10 -23.18 3.62
CA SER A 8 -19.10 -22.46 4.40
C SER A 8 -18.85 -22.64 5.90
N GLY A 9 -19.22 -21.63 6.67
CA GLY A 9 -19.06 -21.62 8.13
C GLY A 9 -20.03 -20.67 8.81
N SER A 10 -19.88 -20.51 10.12
CA SER A 10 -20.65 -19.54 10.91
C SER A 10 -20.28 -18.09 10.54
N PRO A 11 -21.14 -17.10 10.83
CA PRO A 11 -20.85 -15.69 10.58
C PRO A 11 -19.52 -15.24 11.19
N LEU A 12 -18.76 -14.42 10.45
CA LEU A 12 -17.53 -13.81 10.95
C LEU A 12 -17.86 -12.77 12.03
N THR A 13 -17.18 -12.86 13.17
CA THR A 13 -17.27 -11.88 14.25
C THR A 13 -15.87 -11.45 14.65
N GLY A 14 -15.67 -10.15 14.89
CA GLY A 14 -14.37 -9.60 15.26
C GLY A 14 -14.16 -8.17 14.76
N GLN A 15 -12.92 -7.70 14.91
CA GLN A 15 -12.47 -6.40 14.44
C GLN A 15 -11.17 -6.59 13.66
N CYS A 16 -10.95 -5.76 12.65
CA CYS A 16 -9.69 -5.71 11.94
C CYS A 16 -9.29 -4.26 11.68
N SER A 17 -8.00 -4.05 11.43
CA SER A 17 -7.49 -2.77 10.95
C SER A 17 -7.37 -2.85 9.43
N VAL A 18 -7.90 -1.83 8.74
CA VAL A 18 -7.77 -1.71 7.30
C VAL A 18 -6.36 -1.21 6.97
N PRO A 19 -5.62 -1.87 6.07
CA PRO A 19 -4.30 -1.39 5.65
C PRO A 19 -4.42 -0.06 4.89
N GLY A 20 -3.28 0.54 4.55
CA GLY A 20 -3.25 1.72 3.68
C GLY A 20 -3.98 1.50 2.36
N ASP A 21 -4.50 2.58 1.77
CA ASP A 21 -5.09 2.52 0.42
C ASP A 21 -3.98 2.52 -0.65
N LYS A 22 -4.16 1.70 -1.68
CA LYS A 22 -3.19 1.55 -2.78
C LYS A 22 -3.02 2.85 -3.56
N SER A 23 -4.11 3.50 -3.95
CA SER A 23 -4.07 4.72 -4.75
C SER A 23 -3.48 5.90 -3.96
N ILE A 24 -3.83 6.02 -2.68
CA ILE A 24 -3.24 7.03 -1.78
C ILE A 24 -1.74 6.77 -1.60
N SER A 25 -1.33 5.50 -1.43
CA SER A 25 0.08 5.14 -1.28
C SER A 25 0.90 5.51 -2.53
N HIS A 26 0.38 5.24 -3.73
CA HIS A 26 1.02 5.69 -4.97
C HIS A 26 1.16 7.21 -5.03
N ARG A 27 0.07 7.95 -4.77
CA ARG A 27 0.08 9.42 -4.80
C ARG A 27 1.00 10.02 -3.75
N ALA A 28 1.03 9.46 -2.54
CA ALA A 28 1.88 9.93 -1.47
C ALA A 28 3.37 9.83 -1.82
N VAL A 29 3.76 8.76 -2.52
CA VAL A 29 5.13 8.60 -3.03
C VAL A 29 5.42 9.61 -4.13
N ILE A 30 4.55 9.74 -5.13
CA ILE A 30 4.73 10.65 -6.28
C ILE A 30 4.81 12.12 -5.82
N PHE A 31 3.90 12.54 -4.94
CA PHE A 31 3.91 13.89 -4.40
C PHE A 31 5.09 14.11 -3.45
N GLY A 32 5.42 13.12 -2.62
CA GLY A 32 6.56 13.19 -1.72
C GLY A 32 7.92 13.31 -2.43
N SER A 33 8.06 12.73 -3.63
CA SER A 33 9.29 12.82 -4.44
C SER A 33 9.48 14.15 -5.17
N ILE A 34 8.42 14.95 -5.34
CA ILE A 34 8.52 16.28 -5.95
C ILE A 34 8.41 17.41 -4.93
N ALA A 35 8.19 17.08 -3.66
CA ALA A 35 8.10 18.05 -2.57
C ALA A 35 9.50 18.46 -2.10
N GLU A 36 9.64 19.71 -1.66
CA GLU A 36 10.86 20.17 -1.02
C GLU A 36 10.97 19.64 0.42
N GLY A 37 12.16 19.21 0.82
CA GLY A 37 12.44 18.73 2.17
C GLY A 37 12.00 17.28 2.42
N LYS A 38 11.69 16.94 3.68
CA LYS A 38 11.39 15.56 4.10
C LYS A 38 9.89 15.32 4.20
N THR A 39 9.36 14.44 3.36
CA THR A 39 7.99 13.93 3.45
C THR A 39 7.93 12.67 4.32
N THR A 40 6.99 12.60 5.27
CA THR A 40 6.73 11.40 6.09
C THR A 40 5.31 10.91 5.85
N VAL A 41 5.16 9.68 5.35
CA VAL A 41 3.86 9.05 5.08
C VAL A 41 3.58 7.99 6.15
N ARG A 42 2.38 8.01 6.73
CA ARG A 42 1.91 7.02 7.72
C ARG A 42 0.82 6.15 7.12
N ASN A 43 0.67 4.93 7.62
CA ASN A 43 -0.26 3.92 7.09
C ASN A 43 -0.07 3.69 5.58
N PHE A 44 1.18 3.67 5.12
CA PHE A 44 1.52 3.36 3.73
C PHE A 44 1.20 1.88 3.45
N LEU A 45 0.54 1.61 2.32
CA LEU A 45 0.31 0.23 1.88
C LEU A 45 1.62 -0.38 1.39
N ASP A 46 2.20 -1.29 2.18
CA ASP A 46 3.39 -2.03 1.78
C ASP A 46 3.06 -3.19 0.82
N GLY A 47 2.43 -2.84 -0.30
CA GLY A 47 2.12 -3.74 -1.40
C GLY A 47 3.22 -3.73 -2.47
N HIS A 48 3.29 -4.81 -3.26
CA HIS A 48 4.27 -4.95 -4.34
C HIS A 48 4.27 -3.75 -5.30
N ASP A 49 3.08 -3.32 -5.74
CA ASP A 49 2.97 -2.21 -6.68
C ASP A 49 3.37 -0.87 -6.07
N CYS A 50 3.06 -0.65 -4.79
CA CYS A 50 3.45 0.58 -4.10
C CYS A 50 4.98 0.62 -3.89
N ARG A 51 5.62 -0.51 -3.57
CA ARG A 51 7.08 -0.63 -3.55
C ARG A 51 7.69 -0.42 -4.93
N ALA A 52 7.05 -0.91 -6.00
CA ALA A 52 7.51 -0.66 -7.37
C ALA A 52 7.48 0.84 -7.70
N THR A 53 6.44 1.58 -7.30
CA THR A 53 6.42 3.05 -7.45
C THR A 53 7.54 3.74 -6.67
N VAL A 54 7.84 3.31 -5.44
CA VAL A 54 9.00 3.81 -4.70
C VAL A 54 10.30 3.56 -5.47
N GLY A 55 10.46 2.36 -6.05
CA GLY A 55 11.59 2.01 -6.89
C GLY A 55 11.72 2.91 -8.11
N VAL A 56 10.61 3.17 -8.81
CA VAL A 56 10.58 4.09 -9.96
C VAL A 56 10.97 5.50 -9.56
N MET A 57 10.38 6.07 -8.51
CA MET A 57 10.73 7.43 -8.08
C MET A 57 12.21 7.52 -7.69
N ARG A 58 12.75 6.53 -6.97
CA ARG A 58 14.19 6.47 -6.66
C ARG A 58 15.09 6.40 -7.88
N ALA A 59 14.63 5.75 -8.96
CA ALA A 59 15.39 5.65 -10.21
C ALA A 59 15.35 6.96 -11.03
N LEU A 60 14.34 7.81 -10.83
CA LEU A 60 14.22 9.10 -11.51
C LEU A 60 15.09 10.20 -10.88
N GLY A 61 15.46 10.06 -9.61
CA GLY A 61 16.23 11.05 -8.84
C GLY A 61 15.38 11.78 -7.81
#